data_AF-A0A166CP72-F1
#
_entry.id   AF-A0A166CP72-F1
#
_cell.length_a   1.000
_cell.length_b   1.000
_cell.length_c   1.000
_cell.angle_alpha   90.00
_cell.angle_beta   90.00
_cell.angle_gamma   90.00
#
_symmetry.space_group_name_H-M   'P 1'
#
loop_
_entity.id
_entity.type
_entity.pdbx_description
1 polymer ?
#
loop_
_entity_poly.entity_id
_entity_poly.type
_entity_poly.pdbx_seq_one_letter_code
_entity_poly.pdbx_strand_id
1 'polypeptide(L)'
;MMINVKKILIGILYVCLFFVLTFAVSSCVYSASFSNVQDDVNSASSNSVITLENTTYTSDGNYIRIDKNLTIQGPSGKYATLDGDSKSRIVLVDFDSIVTFKRIIFINGYPGAGSGAAIATRSKITVDDCIFRNNKGESGAGIFLSSNAEHSTITNSRFISNAANVPGEDDWVEGGAIDIHANYTTISTCYFGSNSANDVGGAINFASGTIGHKISNSNFTSNYAENGGAIRIIGSKLAIENCQFTNNTARTSEGGAIRIQSSEINITGSNFANNIAKLHGGAIYSGGNASTNLTIKSSTFSNNNANQGGGIYSNRTLTINSSTIQNNKATNQGGGIYTNVGNTIISSSKFTSNTAKSGAGIYSNGSLRISSSTLKSNKATNDGGALYINGSSANIVSSKFNENSAKYGGAIYTSRPTTLSSVALTKNKASSDGGGIYSKSTLNMTGGSIKSNIATYGSGIFNTATLRLSKVSLASNVAKLIGVGLSTPASVGQGKKLTIKTYVLKGDNIENSIYSKTNTIVKQILYVLTINYP
;
A
#
# COMPACT_ATOMS: atom_id res chain seq x y z
N MET A 1 103.40 -2.64 21.43
CA MET A 1 103.13 -3.13 20.06
C MET A 1 101.65 -2.91 19.79
N MET A 2 101.36 -1.99 18.86
CA MET A 2 100.02 -1.61 18.41
C MET A 2 99.21 -2.80 17.90
N ILE A 3 97.88 -2.60 17.73
CA ILE A 3 96.82 -3.47 17.17
C ILE A 3 95.99 -4.10 18.32
N ASN A 4 94.71 -3.84 18.58
CA ASN A 4 93.63 -3.29 17.75
C ASN A 4 92.43 -2.78 18.61
N VAL A 5 92.58 -1.67 19.34
CA VAL A 5 91.45 -1.05 20.09
C VAL A 5 90.36 -0.48 19.15
N LYS A 6 90.65 -0.35 17.85
CA LYS A 6 89.69 0.11 16.83
C LYS A 6 88.59 -0.91 16.47
N LYS A 7 88.72 -2.20 16.82
CA LYS A 7 87.67 -3.20 16.48
C LYS A 7 86.60 -3.41 17.56
N ILE A 8 86.87 -3.02 18.81
CA ILE A 8 85.89 -3.19 19.91
C ILE A 8 84.96 -1.97 20.03
N LEU A 9 85.43 -0.76 19.69
CA LEU A 9 84.57 0.43 19.67
C LEU A 9 83.57 0.45 18.51
N ILE A 10 83.89 -0.19 17.38
CA ILE A 10 82.97 -0.29 16.22
C ILE A 10 81.87 -1.34 16.47
N GLY A 11 82.15 -2.40 17.24
CA GLY A 11 81.14 -3.40 17.62
C GLY A 11 80.10 -2.86 18.60
N ILE A 12 80.50 -2.01 19.56
CA ILE A 12 79.57 -1.41 20.54
C ILE A 12 78.76 -0.27 19.91
N LEU A 13 79.33 0.48 18.94
CA LEU A 13 78.59 1.52 18.22
C LEU A 13 77.51 0.94 17.29
N TYR A 14 77.71 -0.26 16.72
CA TYR A 14 76.69 -0.94 15.92
C TYR A 14 75.56 -1.57 16.75
N VAL A 15 75.86 -2.06 17.97
CA VAL A 15 74.83 -2.58 18.88
C VAL A 15 73.98 -1.44 19.48
N CYS A 16 74.57 -0.26 19.70
CA CYS A 16 73.81 0.94 20.08
C CYS A 16 73.05 1.57 18.89
N LEU A 17 73.54 1.47 17.64
CA LEU A 17 72.78 1.95 16.47
C LEU A 17 71.60 1.03 16.11
N PHE A 18 71.68 -0.27 16.41
CA PHE A 18 70.57 -1.21 16.20
C PHE A 18 69.47 -1.08 17.27
N PHE A 19 69.77 -0.50 18.44
CA PHE A 19 68.78 -0.24 19.50
C PHE A 19 68.16 1.16 19.45
N VAL A 20 68.61 2.06 18.57
CA VAL A 20 68.08 3.45 18.45
C VAL A 20 67.22 3.66 17.18
N LEU A 21 67.04 2.63 16.35
CA LEU A 21 66.18 2.71 15.15
C LEU A 21 64.96 1.76 15.16
N THR A 22 64.56 1.34 16.35
CA THR A 22 63.16 0.95 16.63
C THR A 22 62.59 1.88 17.69
N PHE A 23 62.70 3.19 17.48
CA PHE A 23 61.58 4.01 17.92
C PHE A 23 60.40 3.51 17.13
N ALA A 24 59.47 2.89 17.84
CA ALA A 24 58.14 2.70 17.36
C ALA A 24 57.68 4.03 16.74
N VAL A 25 57.68 4.10 15.41
CA VAL A 25 56.45 4.51 14.76
C VAL A 25 55.44 3.44 15.14
N SER A 26 54.96 3.54 16.38
CA SER A 26 53.53 3.68 16.54
C SER A 26 53.22 4.83 15.59
N SER A 27 52.95 4.50 14.31
CA SER A 27 51.94 5.26 13.61
C SER A 27 50.79 5.17 14.60
N CYS A 28 50.67 6.19 15.44
CA CYS A 28 49.40 6.52 16.03
C CYS A 28 48.52 6.55 14.80
N VAL A 29 47.81 5.45 14.58
CA VAL A 29 46.70 5.44 13.65
C VAL A 29 45.76 6.37 14.39
N TYR A 30 45.90 7.67 14.13
CA TYR A 30 44.88 8.62 14.49
C TYR A 30 43.67 8.05 13.78
N SER A 31 42.81 7.41 14.55
CA SER A 31 41.56 6.91 14.04
C SER A 31 40.86 8.15 13.51
N ALA A 32 40.67 8.20 12.19
CA ALA A 32 39.92 9.27 11.57
C ALA A 32 38.64 9.44 12.38
N SER A 33 38.42 10.64 12.90
CA SER A 33 37.34 10.92 13.84
C SER A 33 36.46 12.05 13.37
N PHE A 34 35.33 12.24 14.03
CA PHE A 34 34.47 13.39 13.77
C PHE A 34 35.18 14.72 14.05
N SER A 35 36.11 14.78 15.01
CA SER A 35 36.92 15.99 15.21
C SER A 35 37.77 16.34 13.98
N ASN A 36 38.32 15.36 13.27
CA ASN A 36 39.06 15.63 12.03
C ASN A 36 38.15 16.23 10.95
N VAL A 37 36.95 15.69 10.79
CA VAL A 37 35.96 16.25 9.85
C VAL A 37 35.51 17.64 10.29
N GLN A 38 35.38 17.88 11.61
CA GLN A 38 35.03 19.18 12.14
C GLN A 38 36.11 20.23 11.87
N ASP A 39 37.40 19.87 11.95
CA ASP A 39 38.51 20.76 11.61
C ASP A 39 38.46 21.18 10.13
N ASP A 40 38.13 20.24 9.22
CA ASP A 40 37.90 20.54 7.81
C ASP A 40 36.70 21.50 7.63
N VAL A 41 35.59 21.28 8.35
CA VAL A 41 34.41 22.16 8.31
C VAL A 41 34.73 23.57 8.85
N ASN A 42 35.53 23.66 9.91
CA ASN A 42 35.92 24.92 10.53
C ASN A 42 36.81 25.74 9.58
N SER A 43 37.79 25.09 8.95
CA SER A 43 38.75 25.72 8.03
C SER A 43 38.16 26.04 6.65
N ALA A 44 37.13 25.30 6.24
CA ALA A 44 36.44 25.51 4.98
C ALA A 44 35.75 26.88 4.88
N SER A 45 35.93 27.52 3.72
CA SER A 45 35.13 28.69 3.33
C SER A 45 33.71 28.28 2.93
N SER A 46 32.75 29.20 3.07
CA SER A 46 31.37 28.95 2.61
C SER A 46 31.34 28.65 1.10
N ASN A 47 30.46 27.75 0.71
CA ASN A 47 30.29 27.16 -0.62
C ASN A 47 31.44 26.27 -1.12
N SER A 48 32.39 25.91 -0.25
CA SER A 48 33.47 24.98 -0.61
C SER A 48 33.01 23.50 -0.57
N VAL A 49 33.86 22.65 -1.14
CA VAL A 49 33.68 21.19 -1.18
C VAL A 49 34.73 20.53 -0.31
N ILE A 50 34.30 19.80 0.72
CA ILE A 50 35.13 18.93 1.52
C ILE A 50 35.03 17.53 0.93
N THR A 51 36.15 16.98 0.46
CA THR A 51 36.22 15.60 -0.02
C THR A 51 36.91 14.74 1.02
N LEU A 52 36.13 13.92 1.71
CA LEU A 52 36.62 12.97 2.71
C LEU A 52 37.31 11.79 2.02
N GLU A 53 38.27 11.18 2.72
CA GLU A 53 38.92 9.97 2.23
C GLU A 53 37.98 8.75 2.28
N ASN A 54 38.28 7.72 1.49
CA ASN A 54 37.55 6.44 1.53
C ASN A 54 37.98 5.63 2.76
N THR A 55 37.60 6.11 3.93
CA THR A 55 37.87 5.53 5.25
C THR A 55 36.65 5.71 6.15
N THR A 56 36.74 5.19 7.39
CA THR A 56 35.73 5.37 8.42
C THR A 56 36.17 6.43 9.42
N TYR A 57 35.40 7.50 9.51
CA TYR A 57 35.51 8.51 10.55
C TYR A 57 34.58 8.11 11.69
N THR A 58 35.12 7.79 12.86
CA THR A 58 34.34 7.27 14.00
C THR A 58 34.10 8.37 15.03
N SER A 59 32.95 8.33 15.71
CA SER A 59 32.67 9.23 16.82
C SER A 59 33.72 9.13 17.94
N ASP A 60 34.24 10.28 18.36
CA ASP A 60 35.09 10.46 19.55
C ASP A 60 34.30 11.07 20.72
N GLY A 61 32.97 10.92 20.71
CA GLY A 61 32.04 11.54 21.64
C GLY A 61 31.40 12.84 21.12
N ASN A 62 31.90 13.37 20.00
CA ASN A 62 31.35 14.56 19.35
C ASN A 62 30.38 14.21 18.22
N TYR A 63 29.85 15.24 17.57
CA TYR A 63 29.14 15.19 16.29
C TYR A 63 29.65 16.30 15.38
N ILE A 64 29.46 16.17 14.07
CA ILE A 64 29.88 17.17 13.09
C ILE A 64 28.82 18.26 13.00
N ARG A 65 29.18 19.51 13.34
CA ARG A 65 28.32 20.68 13.27
C ARG A 65 28.67 21.52 12.04
N ILE A 66 27.67 21.81 11.22
CA ILE A 66 27.81 22.60 9.99
C ILE A 66 26.92 23.83 10.07
N ASP A 67 27.52 25.01 9.98
CA ASP A 67 26.88 26.33 10.16
C ASP A 67 27.11 27.27 8.94
N LYS A 68 27.55 26.70 7.83
CA LYS A 68 27.81 27.42 6.58
C LYS A 68 27.46 26.53 5.38
N ASN A 69 27.32 27.15 4.21
CA ASN A 69 27.05 26.40 2.97
C ASN A 69 28.24 25.51 2.64
N LEU A 70 28.04 24.20 2.48
CA LEU A 70 29.11 23.26 2.17
C LEU A 70 28.61 22.11 1.32
N THR A 71 29.53 21.51 0.56
CA THR A 71 29.38 20.14 0.08
C THR A 71 30.34 19.24 0.82
N ILE A 72 29.84 18.17 1.45
CA ILE A 72 30.65 17.11 2.03
C ILE A 72 30.46 15.86 1.19
N GLN A 73 31.55 15.32 0.66
CA GLN A 73 31.48 14.17 -0.23
C GLN A 73 32.57 13.12 -0.03
N GLY A 74 32.25 11.87 -0.38
CA GLY A 74 33.26 10.84 -0.58
C GLY A 74 34.05 11.04 -1.87
N PRO A 75 35.17 10.33 -2.07
CA PRO A 75 35.98 10.45 -3.29
C PRO A 75 35.18 10.06 -4.53
N SER A 76 35.68 10.40 -5.72
CA SER A 76 35.02 9.99 -6.97
C SER A 76 34.85 8.47 -7.05
N GLY A 77 33.61 8.01 -7.25
CA GLY A 77 33.26 6.59 -7.34
C GLY A 77 33.39 5.78 -6.04
N LYS A 78 33.67 6.44 -4.90
CA LYS A 78 33.86 5.79 -3.60
C LYS A 78 33.10 6.53 -2.52
N TYR A 79 32.94 5.88 -1.36
CA TYR A 79 32.22 6.44 -0.22
C TYR A 79 33.19 6.76 0.91
N ALA A 80 32.93 7.84 1.64
CA ALA A 80 33.45 8.00 2.99
C ALA A 80 32.41 7.48 3.99
N THR A 81 32.86 6.90 5.10
CA THR A 81 31.96 6.41 6.16
C THR A 81 32.06 7.32 7.38
N LEU A 82 30.92 7.77 7.88
CA LEU A 82 30.77 8.46 9.16
C LEU A 82 30.03 7.51 10.11
N ASP A 83 30.71 7.05 11.14
CA ASP A 83 30.20 6.06 12.11
C ASP A 83 29.98 6.70 13.49
N GLY A 84 28.72 6.81 13.89
CA GLY A 84 28.33 7.33 15.21
C GLY A 84 28.69 6.42 16.38
N ASP A 85 29.20 5.22 16.12
CA ASP A 85 29.63 4.20 17.09
C ASP A 85 28.55 3.87 18.14
N SER A 86 27.28 4.06 17.78
CA SER A 86 26.12 3.96 18.69
C SER A 86 26.23 4.87 19.93
N LYS A 87 27.00 5.96 19.85
CA LYS A 87 27.29 6.87 20.98
C LYS A 87 26.88 8.32 20.72
N SER A 88 26.80 8.73 19.47
CA SER A 88 26.51 10.14 19.14
C SER A 88 25.60 10.28 17.93
N ARG A 89 25.02 11.48 17.80
CA ARG A 89 24.59 11.99 16.49
C ARG A 89 25.80 12.02 15.53
N ILE A 90 25.57 11.87 14.23
CA ILE A 90 26.64 12.05 13.24
C ILE A 90 26.76 13.51 12.81
N VAL A 91 25.70 14.13 12.30
CA VAL A 91 25.71 15.51 11.78
C VAL A 91 24.56 16.35 12.34
N LEU A 92 24.88 17.58 12.72
CA LEU A 92 23.93 18.67 12.97
C LEU A 92 24.16 19.80 11.95
N VAL A 93 23.15 20.08 11.14
CA VAL A 93 23.15 21.24 10.23
C VAL A 93 22.34 22.37 10.87
N ASP A 94 22.97 23.52 11.08
CA ASP A 94 22.36 24.68 11.69
C ASP A 94 21.58 25.55 10.70
N PHE A 95 20.94 26.59 11.24
CA PHE A 95 20.18 27.57 10.49
C PHE A 95 21.04 28.25 9.40
N ASP A 96 20.36 28.79 8.39
CA ASP A 96 20.94 29.63 7.33
C ASP A 96 22.07 28.98 6.52
N SER A 97 22.14 27.64 6.51
CA SER A 97 23.15 26.85 5.81
C SER A 97 22.54 26.00 4.69
N ILE A 98 23.18 25.92 3.53
CA ILE A 98 22.78 24.99 2.47
C ILE A 98 23.85 23.91 2.35
N VAL A 99 23.49 22.69 2.75
CA VAL A 99 24.46 21.59 2.83
C VAL A 99 24.14 20.49 1.84
N THR A 100 25.14 20.05 1.09
CA THR A 100 25.04 18.89 0.20
C THR A 100 25.88 17.74 0.75
N PHE A 101 25.29 16.56 0.86
CA PHE A 101 25.99 15.31 1.16
C PHE A 101 26.00 14.41 -0.07
N LYS A 102 27.16 13.92 -0.46
CA LYS A 102 27.30 13.04 -1.63
C LYS A 102 28.24 11.86 -1.41
N ARG A 103 27.82 10.62 -1.68
CA ARG A 103 28.66 9.42 -1.46
C ARG A 103 29.16 9.31 -0.03
N ILE A 104 28.27 9.51 0.93
CA ILE A 104 28.55 9.33 2.35
C ILE A 104 27.74 8.15 2.89
N ILE A 105 28.38 7.31 3.69
CA ILE A 105 27.75 6.24 4.46
C ILE A 105 27.62 6.71 5.90
N PHE A 106 26.39 6.95 6.35
CA PHE A 106 26.02 7.32 7.72
C PHE A 106 25.57 6.07 8.48
N ILE A 107 26.35 5.63 9.48
CA ILE A 107 26.04 4.41 10.24
C ILE A 107 26.07 4.62 11.75
N ASN A 108 25.23 3.82 12.42
CA ASN A 108 25.21 3.69 13.88
C ASN A 108 25.10 5.03 14.64
N GLY A 109 24.43 6.03 14.07
CA GLY A 109 24.08 7.26 14.79
C GLY A 109 23.13 6.92 15.95
N TYR A 110 23.39 7.49 17.12
CA TYR A 110 22.58 7.33 18.33
C TYR A 110 22.70 8.53 19.28
N PRO A 111 21.79 9.52 19.20
CA PRO A 111 21.75 10.67 20.09
C PRO A 111 20.96 10.42 21.38
N GLY A 112 20.69 9.15 21.74
CA GLY A 112 19.72 8.80 22.77
C GLY A 112 18.29 9.16 22.33
N ALA A 113 17.57 9.87 23.18
CA ALA A 113 16.21 10.36 22.91
C ALA A 113 16.16 11.52 21.89
N GLY A 114 17.26 11.84 21.20
CA GLY A 114 17.25 12.86 20.16
C GLY A 114 16.70 12.37 18.82
N SER A 115 16.11 13.28 18.07
CA SER A 115 15.78 13.08 16.65
C SER A 115 17.01 13.27 15.75
N GLY A 116 16.95 12.70 14.53
CA GLY A 116 17.97 12.86 13.51
C GLY A 116 19.30 12.24 13.91
N ALA A 117 19.33 10.91 14.05
CA ALA A 117 20.49 10.22 14.61
C ALA A 117 21.71 10.25 13.68
N ALA A 118 21.50 10.09 12.36
CA ALA A 118 22.52 10.41 11.38
C ALA A 118 22.55 11.92 11.08
N ILE A 119 21.46 12.50 10.56
CA ILE A 119 21.39 13.93 10.27
C ILE A 119 20.20 14.56 11.00
N ALA A 120 20.48 15.54 11.84
CA ALA A 120 19.46 16.51 12.26
C ALA A 120 19.74 17.83 11.53
N THR A 121 18.76 18.37 10.82
CA THR A 121 18.94 19.64 10.10
C THR A 121 17.89 20.68 10.46
N ARG A 122 18.37 21.92 10.59
CA ARG A 122 17.57 23.14 10.74
C ARG A 122 17.54 24.00 9.48
N SER A 123 18.06 23.47 8.38
CA SER A 123 18.13 24.19 7.10
C SER A 123 18.10 23.23 5.92
N LYS A 124 18.01 23.78 4.71
CA LYS A 124 17.91 23.02 3.47
C LYS A 124 19.11 22.10 3.28
N ILE A 125 18.84 20.82 2.99
CA ILE A 125 19.86 19.86 2.60
C ILE A 125 19.61 19.24 1.23
N THR A 126 20.69 18.82 0.58
CA THR A 126 20.67 17.91 -0.57
C THR A 126 21.43 16.65 -0.20
N VAL A 127 20.80 15.49 -0.38
CA VAL A 127 21.40 14.17 -0.10
C VAL A 127 21.37 13.39 -1.39
N ASP A 128 22.53 13.10 -1.97
CA ASP A 128 22.65 12.41 -3.26
C ASP A 128 23.59 11.21 -3.15
N ASP A 129 23.13 10.03 -3.55
CA ASP A 129 23.96 8.81 -3.53
C ASP A 129 24.59 8.55 -2.15
N CYS A 130 23.76 8.58 -1.10
CA CYS A 130 24.19 8.33 0.27
C CYS A 130 23.53 7.08 0.85
N ILE A 131 24.14 6.50 1.88
CA ILE A 131 23.63 5.31 2.58
C ILE A 131 23.45 5.65 4.05
N PHE A 132 22.25 5.44 4.58
CA PHE A 132 21.90 5.57 5.99
C PHE A 132 21.56 4.20 6.53
N ARG A 133 22.37 3.66 7.44
CA ARG A 133 22.17 2.30 7.95
C ARG A 133 22.33 2.17 9.45
N ASN A 134 21.42 1.44 10.09
CA ASN A 134 21.45 1.14 11.52
C ASN A 134 21.48 2.38 12.42
N ASN A 135 20.96 3.51 11.95
CA ASN A 135 20.83 4.68 12.82
C ASN A 135 19.61 4.51 13.72
N LYS A 136 19.75 4.91 14.98
CA LYS A 136 18.72 4.73 16.01
C LYS A 136 18.49 6.04 16.75
N GLY A 137 17.24 6.45 16.90
CA GLY A 137 16.87 7.65 17.64
C GLY A 137 15.40 7.65 18.03
N GLU A 138 14.93 8.82 18.46
CA GLU A 138 13.51 9.04 18.76
C GLU A 138 12.70 9.13 17.47
N SER A 139 13.02 10.10 16.61
CA SER A 139 12.35 10.27 15.32
C SER A 139 13.34 10.56 14.20
N GLY A 140 13.01 10.15 12.97
CA GLY A 140 13.85 10.42 11.80
C GLY A 140 15.27 9.90 11.95
N ALA A 141 15.45 8.64 12.37
CA ALA A 141 16.76 8.15 12.78
C ALA A 141 17.84 8.29 11.69
N GLY A 142 17.47 8.17 10.41
CA GLY A 142 18.34 8.59 9.31
C GLY A 142 18.42 10.11 9.19
N ILE A 143 17.30 10.77 8.95
CA ILE A 143 17.22 12.23 8.75
C ILE A 143 16.02 12.80 9.48
N PHE A 144 16.26 13.85 10.28
CA PHE A 144 15.21 14.73 10.78
C PHE A 144 15.28 16.09 10.07
N LEU A 145 14.23 16.45 9.34
CA LEU A 145 14.07 17.74 8.67
C LEU A 145 13.17 18.65 9.51
N SER A 146 13.72 19.69 10.14
CA SER A 146 12.91 20.69 10.84
C SER A 146 12.07 21.53 9.87
N SER A 147 11.13 22.32 10.40
CA SER A 147 10.29 23.22 9.60
C SER A 147 11.06 24.21 8.71
N ASN A 148 12.28 24.60 9.10
CA ASN A 148 13.13 25.51 8.33
C ASN A 148 13.90 24.83 7.18
N ALA A 149 13.87 23.49 7.09
CA ALA A 149 14.61 22.73 6.08
C ALA A 149 13.86 22.61 4.73
N GLU A 150 13.13 23.65 4.33
CA GLU A 150 12.28 23.62 3.14
C GLU A 150 13.06 23.34 1.85
N HIS A 151 12.39 22.74 0.86
CA HIS A 151 12.96 22.40 -0.45
C HIS A 151 14.17 21.44 -0.36
N SER A 152 14.28 20.67 0.72
CA SER A 152 15.29 19.63 0.84
C SER A 152 15.07 18.53 -0.19
N THR A 153 16.16 17.99 -0.73
CA THR A 153 16.12 16.96 -1.77
C THR A 153 16.92 15.74 -1.35
N ILE A 154 16.35 14.55 -1.55
CA ILE A 154 16.98 13.28 -1.21
C ILE A 154 16.86 12.35 -2.42
N THR A 155 17.99 12.06 -3.05
CA THR A 155 18.06 11.34 -4.32
C THR A 155 19.05 10.19 -4.28
N ASN A 156 18.77 9.14 -5.07
CA ASN A 156 19.70 8.02 -5.30
C ASN A 156 20.22 7.34 -4.02
N SER A 157 19.48 7.45 -2.91
CA SER A 157 19.98 7.14 -1.58
C SER A 157 19.30 5.91 -0.98
N ARG A 158 19.95 5.28 -0.01
CA ARG A 158 19.51 4.03 0.62
C ARG A 158 19.37 4.21 2.13
N PHE A 159 18.18 3.92 2.65
CA PHE A 159 17.86 3.92 4.08
C PHE A 159 17.56 2.49 4.51
N ILE A 160 18.44 1.89 5.29
CA ILE A 160 18.42 0.46 5.61
C ILE A 160 18.44 0.28 7.13
N SER A 161 17.42 -0.37 7.69
CA SER A 161 17.42 -0.75 9.10
C SER A 161 17.59 0.44 10.07
N ASN A 162 17.09 1.61 9.69
CA ASN A 162 17.02 2.75 10.61
C ASN A 162 15.81 2.60 11.53
N ALA A 163 15.96 2.97 12.80
CA ALA A 163 14.98 2.70 13.83
C ALA A 163 14.66 3.94 14.67
N ALA A 164 13.43 4.44 14.53
CA ALA A 164 12.78 5.31 15.50
C ALA A 164 12.17 4.41 16.58
N ASN A 165 12.94 4.09 17.62
CA ASN A 165 12.50 3.16 18.68
C ASN A 165 13.06 3.50 20.06
N VAL A 166 13.53 4.73 20.23
CA VAL A 166 13.93 5.31 21.51
C VAL A 166 12.81 6.26 21.91
N PRO A 167 11.94 5.92 22.87
CA PRO A 167 10.97 6.88 23.38
C PRO A 167 11.72 8.09 23.94
N GLY A 168 11.34 9.29 23.54
CA GLY A 168 11.74 10.53 24.20
C GLY A 168 10.70 10.98 25.22
N GLU A 169 10.76 12.25 25.63
CA GLU A 169 9.87 12.83 26.65
C GLU A 169 8.46 13.12 26.11
N ASP A 170 8.31 13.32 24.79
CA ASP A 170 7.05 13.72 24.17
C ASP A 170 6.25 12.52 23.61
N ASP A 171 6.66 11.27 23.83
CA ASP A 171 5.96 10.01 23.46
C ASP A 171 5.61 9.78 21.96
N TRP A 172 5.88 10.71 21.03
CA TRP A 172 5.60 10.53 19.59
C TRP A 172 6.85 10.06 18.83
N VAL A 173 6.99 8.74 18.62
CA VAL A 173 8.13 8.10 17.93
C VAL A 173 7.79 7.88 16.44
N GLU A 174 8.36 8.71 15.56
CA GLU A 174 7.91 8.85 14.17
C GLU A 174 9.03 8.69 13.13
N GLY A 175 8.68 8.14 11.96
CA GLY A 175 9.56 8.24 10.77
C GLY A 175 10.86 7.47 10.93
N GLY A 176 10.82 6.14 10.87
CA GLY A 176 11.97 5.29 11.21
C GLY A 176 13.26 5.59 10.45
N ALA A 177 13.15 6.04 9.19
CA ALA A 177 14.28 6.56 8.43
C ALA A 177 14.27 8.08 8.35
N ILE A 178 13.14 8.69 8.03
CA ILE A 178 13.04 10.13 7.78
C ILE A 178 11.80 10.69 8.47
N ASP A 179 11.98 11.76 9.22
CA ASP A 179 10.89 12.57 9.75
C ASP A 179 10.93 13.98 9.15
N ILE A 180 9.78 14.42 8.61
CA ILE A 180 9.68 15.60 7.74
C ILE A 180 8.69 16.61 8.32
N HIS A 181 9.22 17.73 8.81
CA HIS A 181 8.46 18.90 9.24
C HIS A 181 8.59 20.08 8.26
N ALA A 182 9.47 19.97 7.27
CA ALA A 182 9.70 20.98 6.24
C ALA A 182 8.71 20.88 5.08
N ASN A 183 8.46 22.00 4.38
CA ASN A 183 7.71 22.03 3.12
C ASN A 183 8.57 21.68 1.90
N TYR A 184 7.91 21.25 0.82
CA TYR A 184 8.51 21.06 -0.52
C TYR A 184 9.63 20.01 -0.60
N THR A 185 9.67 19.06 0.32
CA THR A 185 10.63 17.95 0.29
C THR A 185 10.41 17.04 -0.93
N THR A 186 11.48 16.77 -1.68
CA THR A 186 11.47 15.85 -2.82
C THR A 186 12.35 14.64 -2.55
N ILE A 187 11.79 13.44 -2.75
CA ILE A 187 12.49 12.16 -2.62
C ILE A 187 12.39 11.40 -3.93
N SER A 188 13.53 10.99 -4.52
CA SER A 188 13.51 10.25 -5.77
C SER A 188 14.60 9.20 -5.91
N THR A 189 14.28 8.08 -6.56
CA THR A 189 15.25 7.00 -6.83
C THR A 189 15.87 6.44 -5.54
N CYS A 190 15.09 6.38 -4.46
CA CYS A 190 15.55 5.97 -3.15
C CYS A 190 15.08 4.55 -2.79
N TYR A 191 15.84 3.89 -1.92
CA TYR A 191 15.48 2.59 -1.35
C TYR A 191 15.31 2.70 0.17
N PHE A 192 14.15 2.28 0.68
CA PHE A 192 13.81 2.21 2.11
C PHE A 192 13.55 0.75 2.49
N GLY A 193 14.55 0.11 3.08
CA GLY A 193 14.51 -1.31 3.45
C GLY A 193 14.55 -1.54 4.96
N SER A 194 13.57 -2.28 5.49
CA SER A 194 13.60 -2.74 6.89
C SER A 194 13.71 -1.62 7.93
N ASN A 195 13.25 -0.40 7.60
CA ASN A 195 13.20 0.68 8.57
C ASN A 195 11.99 0.50 9.50
N SER A 196 12.10 1.02 10.71
CA SER A 196 11.08 0.84 11.72
C SER A 196 10.81 2.06 12.57
N ALA A 197 9.55 2.26 12.92
CA ALA A 197 9.12 3.15 13.97
C ALA A 197 8.30 2.38 15.01
N ASN A 198 8.30 2.81 16.28
CA ASN A 198 7.36 2.26 17.25
C ASN A 198 5.93 2.64 16.87
N ASP A 199 5.64 3.92 16.61
CA ASP A 199 4.25 4.36 16.39
C ASP A 199 3.87 4.42 14.91
N VAL A 200 4.60 5.23 14.13
CA VAL A 200 4.11 5.69 12.83
C VAL A 200 5.19 5.83 11.78
N GLY A 201 4.86 5.44 10.54
CA GLY A 201 5.71 5.71 9.38
C GLY A 201 7.06 4.99 9.49
N GLY A 202 7.06 3.66 9.35
CA GLY A 202 8.27 2.86 9.57
C GLY A 202 9.48 3.30 8.73
N ALA A 203 9.25 3.87 7.54
CA ALA A 203 10.28 4.55 6.77
C ALA A 203 10.16 6.09 6.90
N ILE A 204 9.02 6.65 6.53
CA ILE A 204 8.88 8.12 6.39
C ILE A 204 7.66 8.62 7.14
N ASN A 205 7.86 9.70 7.87
CA ASN A 205 6.79 10.49 8.43
C ASN A 205 6.70 11.87 7.76
N PHE A 206 5.48 12.27 7.38
CA PHE A 206 5.15 13.65 7.03
C PHE A 206 4.31 14.26 8.14
N ALA A 207 4.85 15.31 8.76
CA ALA A 207 4.20 16.04 9.84
C ALA A 207 3.00 16.87 9.34
N SER A 208 2.12 17.22 10.27
CA SER A 208 0.88 17.94 9.99
C SER A 208 1.13 19.33 9.42
N GLY A 209 0.35 19.72 8.40
CA GLY A 209 0.36 21.07 7.83
C GLY A 209 1.44 21.32 6.77
N THR A 210 2.26 20.31 6.47
CA THR A 210 3.32 20.40 5.45
C THR A 210 2.75 20.29 4.03
N ILE A 211 3.37 20.94 3.04
CA ILE A 211 2.85 20.96 1.65
C ILE A 211 3.94 20.74 0.60
N GLY A 212 3.50 20.37 -0.61
CA GLY A 212 4.34 20.38 -1.81
C GLY A 212 5.30 19.20 -1.94
N HIS A 213 5.04 18.10 -1.23
CA HIS A 213 5.94 16.94 -1.26
C HIS A 213 5.78 16.10 -2.52
N LYS A 214 6.88 15.45 -2.89
CA LYS A 214 6.91 14.46 -3.96
C LYS A 214 7.81 13.28 -3.60
N ILE A 215 7.28 12.07 -3.79
CA ILE A 215 8.08 10.84 -3.80
C ILE A 215 7.96 10.21 -5.19
N SER A 216 9.09 9.88 -5.81
CA SER A 216 9.09 9.24 -7.12
C SER A 216 10.13 8.12 -7.27
N ASN A 217 9.84 7.13 -8.12
CA ASN A 217 10.77 6.09 -8.53
C ASN A 217 11.48 5.37 -7.35
N SER A 218 10.79 5.23 -6.22
CA SER A 218 11.39 4.77 -4.97
C SER A 218 10.77 3.46 -4.50
N ASN A 219 11.54 2.67 -3.75
CA ASN A 219 11.11 1.36 -3.26
C ASN A 219 11.09 1.33 -1.72
N PHE A 220 9.97 0.88 -1.16
CA PHE A 220 9.72 0.67 0.25
C PHE A 220 9.48 -0.81 0.51
N THR A 221 10.47 -1.48 1.09
CA THR A 221 10.45 -2.92 1.32
C THR A 221 10.58 -3.25 2.80
N SER A 222 9.65 -4.06 3.32
CA SER A 222 9.72 -4.64 4.67
C SER A 222 9.84 -3.60 5.79
N ASN A 223 9.30 -2.39 5.60
CA ASN A 223 9.23 -1.40 6.68
C ASN A 223 8.05 -1.72 7.59
N TYR A 224 8.17 -1.37 8.87
CA TYR A 224 7.11 -1.63 9.83
C TYR A 224 6.94 -0.52 10.86
N ALA A 225 5.71 -0.34 11.30
CA ALA A 225 5.31 0.50 12.43
C ALA A 225 4.01 -0.05 13.02
N GLU A 226 3.50 0.55 14.10
CA GLU A 226 2.12 0.29 14.52
C GLU A 226 1.09 0.77 13.48
N ASN A 227 1.38 1.90 12.84
CA ASN A 227 0.51 2.60 11.89
C ASN A 227 1.30 3.09 10.66
N GLY A 228 0.81 2.85 9.44
CA GLY A 228 1.53 3.28 8.24
C GLY A 228 2.89 2.60 8.13
N GLY A 229 2.89 1.30 7.84
CA GLY A 229 4.09 0.47 7.96
C GLY A 229 5.32 1.01 7.21
N ALA A 230 5.12 1.68 6.07
CA ALA A 230 6.17 2.46 5.41
C ALA A 230 6.01 3.96 5.64
N ILE A 231 4.82 4.53 5.39
CA ILE A 231 4.62 5.98 5.36
C ILE A 231 3.41 6.38 6.21
N ARG A 232 3.57 7.40 7.05
CA ARG A 232 2.45 8.16 7.61
C ARG A 232 2.40 9.57 7.00
N ILE A 233 1.18 10.03 6.71
CA ILE A 233 0.89 11.37 6.20
C ILE A 233 -0.27 11.98 7.00
N ILE A 234 -0.06 13.14 7.62
CA ILE A 234 -1.10 13.91 8.32
C ILE A 234 -1.17 15.32 7.72
N GLY A 235 -2.38 15.81 7.44
CA GLY A 235 -2.62 17.23 7.12
C GLY A 235 -1.79 17.78 5.96
N SER A 236 -1.41 16.94 4.99
CA SER A 236 -0.39 17.27 3.98
C SER A 236 -0.86 17.00 2.55
N LYS A 237 -0.08 17.46 1.57
CA LYS A 237 -0.26 17.14 0.15
C LYS A 237 0.97 16.41 -0.37
N LEU A 238 0.75 15.22 -0.93
CA LEU A 238 1.84 14.39 -1.45
C LEU A 238 1.46 13.75 -2.80
N ALA A 239 2.38 13.88 -3.75
CA ALA A 239 2.39 13.09 -4.98
C ALA A 239 3.31 11.87 -4.82
N ILE A 240 2.79 10.68 -5.14
CA ILE A 240 3.55 9.42 -5.18
C ILE A 240 3.52 8.88 -6.61
N GLU A 241 4.69 8.77 -7.23
CA GLU A 241 4.81 8.42 -8.65
C GLU A 241 5.79 7.27 -8.86
N ASN A 242 5.35 6.21 -9.54
CA ASN A 242 6.20 5.08 -9.94
C ASN A 242 6.94 4.41 -8.76
N CYS A 243 6.28 4.32 -7.60
CA CYS A 243 6.87 3.74 -6.40
C CYS A 243 6.45 2.28 -6.21
N GLN A 244 7.28 1.53 -5.48
CA GLN A 244 7.03 0.15 -5.08
C GLN A 244 6.89 0.07 -3.56
N PHE A 245 5.82 -0.56 -3.07
CA PHE A 245 5.58 -0.84 -1.66
C PHE A 245 5.36 -2.33 -1.47
N THR A 246 6.38 -3.02 -0.96
CA THR A 246 6.39 -4.48 -0.83
C THR A 246 6.61 -4.93 0.60
N ASN A 247 5.79 -5.86 1.09
CA ASN A 247 5.93 -6.48 2.41
C ASN A 247 5.95 -5.49 3.60
N ASN A 248 5.34 -4.31 3.46
CA ASN A 248 5.27 -3.36 4.59
C ASN A 248 4.13 -3.74 5.53
N THR A 249 4.34 -3.53 6.83
CA THR A 249 3.44 -4.04 7.86
C THR A 249 3.06 -2.99 8.90
N ALA A 250 1.75 -2.78 9.09
CA ALA A 250 1.19 -2.11 10.26
C ALA A 250 0.78 -3.16 11.30
N ARG A 251 1.52 -3.25 12.41
CA ARG A 251 1.47 -4.38 13.35
C ARG A 251 0.18 -4.44 14.16
N THR A 252 -0.31 -3.29 14.60
CA THR A 252 -1.43 -3.20 15.55
C THR A 252 -2.67 -2.60 14.91
N SER A 253 -2.51 -1.80 13.85
CA SER A 253 -3.55 -0.90 13.38
C SER A 253 -3.71 -0.88 11.84
N GLU A 254 -3.61 0.29 11.20
CA GLU A 254 -4.12 0.58 9.86
C GLU A 254 -2.99 1.01 8.89
N GLY A 255 -3.21 0.76 7.59
CA GLY A 255 -2.33 1.19 6.51
C GLY A 255 -1.02 0.42 6.46
N GLY A 256 -1.05 -0.82 5.95
CA GLY A 256 0.12 -1.70 5.98
C GLY A 256 1.33 -1.10 5.25
N ALA A 257 1.10 -0.37 4.16
CA ALA A 257 2.11 0.49 3.55
C ALA A 257 1.94 1.95 3.95
N ILE A 258 0.76 2.53 3.70
CA ILE A 258 0.54 3.97 3.85
C ILE A 258 -0.67 4.23 4.74
N ARG A 259 -0.48 5.07 5.75
CA ARG A 259 -1.55 5.69 6.55
C ARG A 259 -1.70 7.16 6.16
N ILE A 260 -2.91 7.53 5.75
CA ILE A 260 -3.26 8.89 5.34
C ILE A 260 -4.32 9.44 6.30
N GLN A 261 -4.11 10.67 6.79
CA GLN A 261 -5.06 11.39 7.62
C GLN A 261 -5.19 12.85 7.16
N SER A 262 -6.41 13.27 6.83
CA SER A 262 -6.73 14.68 6.47
C SER A 262 -5.83 15.27 5.37
N SER A 263 -5.43 14.44 4.39
CA SER A 263 -4.44 14.79 3.37
C SER A 263 -4.97 14.58 1.95
N GLU A 264 -4.52 15.39 0.99
CA GLU A 264 -4.84 15.23 -0.43
C GLU A 264 -3.71 14.47 -1.13
N ILE A 265 -3.98 13.25 -1.59
CA ILE A 265 -2.94 12.35 -2.11
C ILE A 265 -3.24 11.93 -3.54
N ASN A 266 -2.23 12.06 -4.40
CA ASN A 266 -2.26 11.58 -5.78
C ASN A 266 -1.22 10.46 -5.95
N ILE A 267 -1.68 9.25 -6.30
CA ILE A 267 -0.82 8.08 -6.52
C ILE A 267 -0.91 7.68 -7.99
N THR A 268 0.22 7.66 -8.69
CA THR A 268 0.28 7.29 -10.10
C THR A 268 1.36 6.24 -10.36
N GLY A 269 1.06 5.25 -11.21
CA GLY A 269 2.07 4.30 -11.71
C GLY A 269 2.69 3.41 -10.64
N SER A 270 2.08 3.30 -9.45
CA SER A 270 2.71 2.69 -8.28
C SER A 270 2.16 1.28 -8.02
N ASN A 271 2.93 0.46 -7.32
CA ASN A 271 2.57 -0.92 -7.01
C ASN A 271 2.66 -1.20 -5.50
N PHE A 272 1.64 -1.86 -4.98
CA PHE A 272 1.47 -2.24 -3.57
C PHE A 272 1.28 -3.74 -3.50
N ALA A 273 2.31 -4.46 -3.07
CA ALA A 273 2.33 -5.91 -3.02
C ALA A 273 2.55 -6.45 -1.60
N ASN A 274 1.74 -7.42 -1.19
CA ASN A 274 1.94 -8.18 0.05
C ASN A 274 2.01 -7.31 1.33
N ASN A 275 1.36 -6.14 1.34
CA ASN A 275 1.32 -5.30 2.53
C ASN A 275 0.21 -5.77 3.47
N ILE A 276 0.48 -5.64 4.77
CA ILE A 276 -0.37 -6.22 5.81
C ILE A 276 -0.73 -5.15 6.84
N ALA A 277 -2.03 -5.01 7.11
CA ALA A 277 -2.54 -4.26 8.25
C ALA A 277 -3.40 -5.17 9.12
N LYS A 278 -3.38 -4.98 10.43
CA LYS A 278 -4.24 -5.78 11.33
C LYS A 278 -5.72 -5.40 11.19
N LEU A 279 -6.01 -4.11 11.03
CA LEU A 279 -7.38 -3.58 11.00
C LEU A 279 -7.79 -3.18 9.58
N HIS A 280 -7.36 -2.03 9.10
CA HIS A 280 -7.91 -1.44 7.88
C HIS A 280 -6.82 -1.12 6.86
N GLY A 281 -7.11 -1.39 5.58
CA GLY A 281 -6.26 -0.94 4.48
C GLY A 281 -4.94 -1.71 4.43
N GLY A 282 -4.94 -2.93 3.90
CA GLY A 282 -3.74 -3.78 3.89
C GLY A 282 -2.58 -3.11 3.17
N ALA A 283 -2.84 -2.37 2.10
CA ALA A 283 -1.88 -1.42 1.54
C ALA A 283 -2.11 0.00 2.07
N ILE A 284 -3.30 0.56 1.84
CA ILE A 284 -3.57 1.97 2.12
C ILE A 284 -4.78 2.09 3.04
N TYR A 285 -4.57 2.79 4.13
CA TYR A 285 -5.65 3.35 4.93
C TYR A 285 -5.76 4.85 4.68
N SER A 286 -6.97 5.31 4.37
CA SER A 286 -7.28 6.71 4.13
C SER A 286 -8.39 7.20 5.06
N GLY A 287 -7.99 7.64 6.25
CA GLY A 287 -8.85 8.18 7.32
C GLY A 287 -8.90 9.70 7.37
N GLY A 288 -9.77 10.28 8.19
CA GLY A 288 -9.91 11.75 8.39
C GLY A 288 -11.01 12.41 7.55
N ASN A 289 -11.10 13.75 7.59
CA ASN A 289 -12.21 14.56 7.06
C ASN A 289 -12.55 14.28 5.58
N ALA A 290 -13.85 14.17 5.27
CA ALA A 290 -14.43 13.95 3.94
C ALA A 290 -14.07 15.03 2.90
N SER A 291 -13.56 16.20 3.32
CA SER A 291 -13.17 17.31 2.43
C SER A 291 -11.87 17.09 1.64
N THR A 292 -11.17 15.97 1.84
CA THR A 292 -9.90 15.65 1.15
C THR A 292 -10.05 14.39 0.31
N ASN A 293 -9.34 14.32 -0.82
CA ASN A 293 -9.50 13.27 -1.81
C ASN A 293 -8.28 12.32 -1.85
N LEU A 294 -8.53 11.04 -2.14
CA LEU A 294 -7.51 10.08 -2.56
C LEU A 294 -7.72 9.73 -4.03
N THR A 295 -6.74 10.04 -4.87
CA THR A 295 -6.76 9.73 -6.30
C THR A 295 -5.68 8.71 -6.63
N ILE A 296 -6.06 7.63 -7.30
CA ILE A 296 -5.17 6.54 -7.69
C ILE A 296 -5.31 6.29 -9.20
N LYS A 297 -4.19 6.34 -9.92
CA LYS A 297 -4.15 6.16 -11.38
C LYS A 297 -3.08 5.14 -11.77
N SER A 298 -3.39 4.29 -12.75
CA SER A 298 -2.42 3.38 -13.37
C SER A 298 -1.60 2.57 -12.36
N SER A 299 -2.23 2.15 -11.26
CA SER A 299 -1.54 1.54 -10.12
C SER A 299 -2.02 0.11 -9.89
N THR A 300 -1.20 -0.69 -9.21
CA THR A 300 -1.50 -2.09 -8.90
C THR A 300 -1.51 -2.35 -7.39
N PHE A 301 -2.53 -3.07 -6.92
CA PHE A 301 -2.68 -3.54 -5.54
C PHE A 301 -2.81 -5.05 -5.57
N SER A 302 -1.81 -5.77 -5.10
CA SER A 302 -1.76 -7.23 -5.14
C SER A 302 -1.46 -7.87 -3.79
N ASN A 303 -2.20 -8.95 -3.47
CA ASN A 303 -1.94 -9.80 -2.31
C ASN A 303 -1.88 -9.05 -0.95
N ASN A 304 -2.54 -7.90 -0.84
CA ASN A 304 -2.57 -7.16 0.41
C ASN A 304 -3.65 -7.74 1.34
N ASN A 305 -3.45 -7.65 2.65
CA ASN A 305 -4.29 -8.31 3.65
C ASN A 305 -4.66 -7.38 4.82
N ALA A 306 -5.95 -7.35 5.18
CA ALA A 306 -6.47 -6.62 6.34
C ALA A 306 -7.78 -7.21 6.88
N ASN A 307 -8.35 -6.64 7.95
CA ASN A 307 -9.71 -6.98 8.38
C ASN A 307 -10.76 -6.39 7.43
N GLN A 308 -10.62 -5.11 7.08
CA GLN A 308 -11.44 -4.44 6.06
C GLN A 308 -10.55 -3.71 5.05
N GLY A 309 -10.94 -3.71 3.78
CA GLY A 309 -10.15 -3.07 2.72
C GLY A 309 -8.81 -3.77 2.54
N GLY A 310 -8.84 -5.03 2.09
CA GLY A 310 -7.63 -5.85 1.97
C GLY A 310 -6.54 -5.15 1.15
N GLY A 311 -6.92 -4.46 0.08
CA GLY A 311 -6.05 -3.46 -0.58
C GLY A 311 -6.19 -2.08 0.06
N ILE A 312 -7.36 -1.48 -0.08
CA ILE A 312 -7.60 -0.07 0.27
C ILE A 312 -8.79 0.05 1.20
N TYR A 313 -8.64 0.84 2.25
CA TYR A 313 -9.74 1.31 3.08
C TYR A 313 -9.84 2.84 2.95
N SER A 314 -11.03 3.36 2.66
CA SER A 314 -11.28 4.80 2.55
C SER A 314 -12.49 5.28 3.36
N ASN A 315 -12.29 6.30 4.18
CA ASN A 315 -13.34 7.09 4.85
C ASN A 315 -13.62 8.43 4.14
N ARG A 316 -13.28 8.54 2.85
CA ARG A 316 -13.38 9.78 2.07
C ARG A 316 -13.65 9.48 0.60
N THR A 317 -13.81 10.54 -0.20
CA THR A 317 -13.90 10.41 -1.66
C THR A 317 -12.66 9.72 -2.23
N LEU A 318 -12.91 8.65 -2.99
CA LEU A 318 -11.89 7.79 -3.58
C LEU A 318 -12.10 7.74 -5.09
N THR A 319 -11.09 8.17 -5.84
CA THR A 319 -11.08 8.08 -7.31
C THR A 319 -10.02 7.08 -7.75
N ILE A 320 -10.43 6.08 -8.54
CA ILE A 320 -9.54 5.07 -9.11
C ILE A 320 -9.72 5.04 -10.62
N ASN A 321 -8.61 5.17 -11.35
CA ASN A 321 -8.59 5.11 -12.80
C ASN A 321 -7.51 4.15 -13.31
N SER A 322 -7.84 3.36 -14.33
CA SER A 322 -6.89 2.53 -15.06
C SER A 322 -6.01 1.63 -14.18
N SER A 323 -6.55 1.15 -13.05
CA SER A 323 -5.79 0.45 -12.02
C SER A 323 -6.19 -1.01 -11.88
N THR A 324 -5.30 -1.82 -11.31
CA THR A 324 -5.53 -3.26 -11.08
C THR A 324 -5.52 -3.57 -9.59
N ILE A 325 -6.61 -4.12 -9.08
CA ILE A 325 -6.78 -4.54 -7.68
C ILE A 325 -7.01 -6.05 -7.69
N GLN A 326 -6.00 -6.83 -7.32
CA GLN A 326 -6.05 -8.28 -7.47
C GLN A 326 -5.57 -9.07 -6.24
N ASN A 327 -6.16 -10.24 -6.01
CA ASN A 327 -5.75 -11.18 -4.96
C ASN A 327 -5.69 -10.57 -3.55
N ASN A 328 -6.36 -9.44 -3.30
CA ASN A 328 -6.37 -8.83 -1.98
C ASN A 328 -7.40 -9.56 -1.10
N LYS A 329 -7.12 -9.62 0.20
CA LYS A 329 -7.90 -10.38 1.17
C LYS A 329 -8.34 -9.49 2.32
N ALA A 330 -9.64 -9.52 2.59
CA ALA A 330 -10.20 -8.99 3.83
C ALA A 330 -10.79 -10.14 4.64
N THR A 331 -10.56 -10.20 5.95
CA THR A 331 -11.27 -11.20 6.79
C THR A 331 -12.74 -10.84 6.99
N ASN A 332 -13.12 -9.59 6.79
CA ASN A 332 -14.50 -9.10 6.91
C ASN A 332 -15.00 -8.50 5.58
N GLN A 333 -14.73 -7.24 5.27
CA GLN A 333 -15.41 -6.55 4.16
C GLN A 333 -14.43 -5.88 3.20
N GLY A 334 -14.76 -5.87 1.91
CA GLY A 334 -13.96 -5.14 0.92
C GLY A 334 -12.61 -5.78 0.69
N GLY A 335 -12.58 -6.95 0.05
CA GLY A 335 -11.33 -7.69 -0.20
C GLY A 335 -10.33 -6.86 -0.99
N GLY A 336 -10.78 -6.23 -2.08
CA GLY A 336 -10.05 -5.17 -2.76
C GLY A 336 -10.17 -3.84 -2.04
N ILE A 337 -11.39 -3.31 -1.95
CA ILE A 337 -11.68 -1.97 -1.43
C ILE A 337 -12.83 -2.00 -0.45
N TYR A 338 -12.66 -1.30 0.67
CA TYR A 338 -13.75 -0.88 1.55
C TYR A 338 -13.88 0.65 1.52
N THR A 339 -15.09 1.16 1.31
CA THR A 339 -15.40 2.58 1.47
C THR A 339 -16.52 2.80 2.47
N ASN A 340 -16.26 3.64 3.48
CA ASN A 340 -17.21 3.88 4.56
C ASN A 340 -18.18 5.04 4.26
N VAL A 341 -17.65 6.14 3.73
CA VAL A 341 -18.40 7.35 3.40
C VAL A 341 -17.79 8.01 2.15
N GLY A 342 -18.47 9.02 1.62
CA GLY A 342 -18.01 9.76 0.44
C GLY A 342 -18.34 9.08 -0.88
N ASN A 343 -17.90 9.71 -1.97
CA ASN A 343 -18.13 9.22 -3.33
C ASN A 343 -16.97 8.31 -3.76
N THR A 344 -17.28 7.11 -4.24
CA THR A 344 -16.30 6.21 -4.83
C THR A 344 -16.47 6.19 -6.34
N ILE A 345 -15.45 6.64 -7.08
CA ILE A 345 -15.47 6.74 -8.53
C ILE A 345 -14.40 5.83 -9.11
N ILE A 346 -14.81 4.81 -9.86
CA ILE A 346 -13.92 3.81 -10.43
C ILE A 346 -14.13 3.78 -11.94
N SER A 347 -13.03 3.86 -12.70
CA SER A 347 -13.08 3.86 -14.16
C SER A 347 -11.94 3.04 -14.76
N SER A 348 -12.22 2.34 -15.86
CA SER A 348 -11.23 1.59 -16.65
C SER A 348 -10.36 0.63 -15.83
N SER A 349 -10.89 0.08 -14.74
CA SER A 349 -10.10 -0.65 -13.74
C SER A 349 -10.47 -2.14 -13.69
N LYS A 350 -9.57 -2.94 -13.12
CA LYS A 350 -9.73 -4.39 -12.98
C LYS A 350 -9.73 -4.82 -11.52
N PHE A 351 -10.72 -5.62 -11.12
CA PHE A 351 -10.79 -6.24 -9.79
C PHE A 351 -10.81 -7.75 -9.96
N THR A 352 -9.71 -8.42 -9.64
CA THR A 352 -9.55 -9.85 -9.96
C THR A 352 -9.24 -10.68 -8.72
N SER A 353 -10.00 -11.76 -8.49
CA SER A 353 -9.66 -12.77 -7.48
C SER A 353 -9.50 -12.22 -6.05
N ASN A 354 -10.17 -11.12 -5.71
CA ASN A 354 -10.17 -10.60 -4.34
C ASN A 354 -11.14 -11.43 -3.48
N THR A 355 -10.86 -11.52 -2.18
CA THR A 355 -11.61 -12.36 -1.23
C THR A 355 -12.05 -11.60 0.02
N ALA A 356 -13.30 -11.82 0.47
CA ALA A 356 -13.82 -11.23 1.70
C ALA A 356 -15.01 -12.04 2.26
N LYS A 357 -15.56 -11.62 3.40
CA LYS A 357 -16.89 -12.08 3.86
C LYS A 357 -17.99 -11.45 3.01
N SER A 358 -17.92 -10.14 2.76
CA SER A 358 -18.85 -9.43 1.87
C SER A 358 -18.14 -8.38 1.00
N GLY A 359 -18.58 -8.22 -0.25
CA GLY A 359 -18.03 -7.26 -1.20
C GLY A 359 -16.56 -7.54 -1.52
N ALA A 360 -16.27 -8.73 -2.05
CA ALA A 360 -14.87 -9.17 -2.15
C ALA A 360 -14.03 -8.32 -3.10
N GLY A 361 -14.60 -7.81 -4.20
CA GLY A 361 -13.97 -6.72 -4.95
C GLY A 361 -14.09 -5.40 -4.21
N ILE A 362 -15.33 -4.96 -3.99
CA ILE A 362 -15.66 -3.66 -3.40
C ILE A 362 -16.81 -3.81 -2.41
N TYR A 363 -16.65 -3.22 -1.22
CA TYR A 363 -17.72 -2.96 -0.28
C TYR A 363 -17.91 -1.44 -0.14
N SER A 364 -19.10 -0.93 -0.44
CA SER A 364 -19.39 0.52 -0.44
C SER A 364 -20.57 0.89 0.45
N ASN A 365 -20.28 1.64 1.52
CA ASN A 365 -21.26 2.38 2.32
C ASN A 365 -21.48 3.82 1.80
N GLY A 366 -20.68 4.29 0.85
CA GLY A 366 -20.86 5.57 0.15
C GLY A 366 -21.59 5.44 -1.19
N SER A 367 -21.74 6.56 -1.91
CA SER A 367 -22.22 6.54 -3.30
C SER A 367 -21.15 5.92 -4.20
N LEU A 368 -21.57 5.09 -5.16
CA LEU A 368 -20.65 4.35 -6.00
C LEU A 368 -20.92 4.60 -7.48
N ARG A 369 -19.87 5.00 -8.22
CA ARG A 369 -19.87 5.09 -9.68
C ARG A 369 -18.79 4.19 -10.25
N ILE A 370 -19.16 3.26 -11.12
CA ILE A 370 -18.22 2.39 -11.83
C ILE A 370 -18.44 2.53 -13.33
N SER A 371 -17.38 2.75 -14.11
CA SER A 371 -17.46 2.77 -15.57
C SER A 371 -16.34 1.94 -16.22
N SER A 372 -16.65 1.32 -17.36
CA SER A 372 -15.67 0.65 -18.23
C SER A 372 -14.73 -0.32 -17.51
N SER A 373 -15.20 -0.96 -16.43
CA SER A 373 -14.37 -1.74 -15.52
C SER A 373 -14.72 -3.24 -15.58
N THR A 374 -13.78 -4.09 -15.18
CA THR A 374 -13.98 -5.54 -15.11
C THR A 374 -13.78 -6.04 -13.69
N LEU A 375 -14.79 -6.71 -13.15
CA LEU A 375 -14.74 -7.39 -11.86
C LEU A 375 -14.86 -8.89 -12.11
N LYS A 376 -13.74 -9.62 -11.94
CA LYS A 376 -13.62 -11.02 -12.33
C LYS A 376 -13.19 -11.91 -11.15
N SER A 377 -13.82 -13.08 -11.02
CA SER A 377 -13.39 -14.15 -10.11
C SER A 377 -13.28 -13.74 -8.63
N ASN A 378 -13.97 -12.67 -8.22
CA ASN A 378 -13.98 -12.24 -6.82
C ASN A 378 -14.91 -13.15 -6.01
N LYS A 379 -14.52 -13.47 -4.77
CA LYS A 379 -15.20 -14.46 -3.93
C LYS A 379 -15.53 -13.90 -2.55
N ALA A 380 -16.81 -13.71 -2.29
CA ALA A 380 -17.34 -13.42 -0.97
C ALA A 380 -17.89 -14.72 -0.33
N THR A 381 -17.82 -14.86 0.99
CA THR A 381 -18.50 -15.99 1.66
C THR A 381 -20.00 -15.74 1.88
N ASN A 382 -20.39 -14.46 2.03
CA ASN A 382 -21.76 -14.05 2.30
C ASN A 382 -22.35 -13.29 1.11
N ASP A 383 -22.01 -12.02 0.92
CA ASP A 383 -22.80 -11.15 0.05
C ASP A 383 -21.93 -10.43 -0.97
N GLY A 384 -22.38 -10.38 -2.22
CA GLY A 384 -21.76 -9.58 -3.27
C GLY A 384 -20.37 -10.07 -3.63
N GLY A 385 -20.29 -11.10 -4.48
CA GLY A 385 -19.01 -11.74 -4.80
C GLY A 385 -18.01 -10.75 -5.40
N ALA A 386 -18.48 -9.82 -6.22
CA ALA A 386 -17.71 -8.66 -6.64
C ALA A 386 -18.02 -7.43 -5.79
N LEU A 387 -19.31 -7.13 -5.60
CA LEU A 387 -19.74 -5.82 -5.11
C LEU A 387 -20.86 -5.94 -4.08
N TYR A 388 -20.67 -5.26 -2.95
CA TYR A 388 -21.70 -5.04 -1.93
C TYR A 388 -22.01 -3.55 -1.83
N ILE A 389 -23.25 -3.15 -2.12
CA ILE A 389 -23.72 -1.77 -2.07
C ILE A 389 -24.67 -1.59 -0.89
N ASN A 390 -24.27 -0.73 0.04
CA ASN A 390 -25.05 -0.35 1.22
C ASN A 390 -25.24 1.18 1.37
N GLY A 391 -24.49 1.97 0.60
CA GLY A 391 -24.59 3.43 0.58
C GLY A 391 -25.76 3.99 -0.20
N SER A 392 -25.84 5.32 -0.33
CA SER A 392 -27.04 6.01 -0.85
C SER A 392 -27.53 5.50 -2.22
N SER A 393 -26.64 5.30 -3.18
CA SER A 393 -26.95 4.78 -4.52
C SER A 393 -25.73 4.26 -5.27
N ALA A 394 -25.96 3.49 -6.33
CA ALA A 394 -24.91 3.07 -7.25
C ALA A 394 -25.29 3.29 -8.73
N ASN A 395 -24.32 3.72 -9.54
CA ASN A 395 -24.43 3.86 -10.99
C ASN A 395 -23.26 3.13 -11.67
N ILE A 396 -23.57 2.07 -12.41
CA ILE A 396 -22.57 1.21 -13.05
C ILE A 396 -22.81 1.18 -14.55
N VAL A 397 -21.79 1.53 -15.33
CA VAL A 397 -21.90 1.73 -16.78
C VAL A 397 -20.83 0.92 -17.52
N SER A 398 -21.20 0.27 -18.62
CA SER A 398 -20.29 -0.39 -19.57
C SER A 398 -19.26 -1.31 -18.90
N SER A 399 -19.67 -2.01 -17.84
CA SER A 399 -18.77 -2.80 -16.99
C SER A 399 -19.11 -4.29 -17.04
N LYS A 400 -18.12 -5.14 -16.74
CA LYS A 400 -18.22 -6.60 -16.84
C LYS A 400 -18.03 -7.24 -15.46
N PHE A 401 -18.93 -8.14 -15.09
CA PHE A 401 -18.89 -8.93 -13.86
C PHE A 401 -18.85 -10.41 -14.25
N ASN A 402 -17.68 -11.02 -14.14
CA ASN A 402 -17.43 -12.36 -14.64
C ASN A 402 -17.00 -13.32 -13.54
N GLU A 403 -17.60 -14.50 -13.46
CA GLU A 403 -17.09 -15.60 -12.62
C GLU A 403 -16.99 -15.27 -11.12
N ASN A 404 -17.76 -14.29 -10.63
CA ASN A 404 -17.76 -13.92 -9.22
C ASN A 404 -18.66 -14.88 -8.42
N SER A 405 -18.37 -15.06 -7.13
CA SER A 405 -19.15 -15.97 -6.28
C SER A 405 -19.44 -15.45 -4.87
N ALA A 406 -20.64 -15.76 -4.37
CA ALA A 406 -21.10 -15.42 -3.01
C ALA A 406 -22.21 -16.38 -2.53
N LYS A 407 -22.73 -16.17 -1.31
CA LYS A 407 -24.00 -16.78 -0.88
C LYS A 407 -25.20 -16.06 -1.47
N TYR A 408 -25.21 -14.73 -1.44
CA TYR A 408 -26.21 -13.88 -2.07
C TYR A 408 -25.55 -12.88 -3.03
N GLY A 409 -26.10 -12.73 -4.24
CA GLY A 409 -25.54 -11.79 -5.22
C GLY A 409 -24.18 -12.25 -5.70
N GLY A 410 -24.14 -13.29 -6.54
CA GLY A 410 -22.88 -13.90 -6.98
C GLY A 410 -21.90 -12.89 -7.56
N ALA A 411 -22.39 -11.87 -8.28
CA ALA A 411 -21.63 -10.65 -8.56
C ALA A 411 -22.00 -9.50 -7.62
N ILE A 412 -23.27 -9.08 -7.65
CA ILE A 412 -23.71 -7.83 -7.03
C ILE A 412 -24.75 -8.14 -5.96
N TYR A 413 -24.52 -7.66 -4.75
CA TYR A 413 -25.55 -7.51 -3.74
C TYR A 413 -25.83 -6.03 -3.50
N THR A 414 -27.10 -5.63 -3.49
CA THR A 414 -27.49 -4.26 -3.21
C THR A 414 -28.73 -4.16 -2.32
N SER A 415 -28.68 -3.27 -1.34
CA SER A 415 -29.84 -2.89 -0.50
C SER A 415 -30.37 -1.49 -0.85
N ARG A 416 -29.86 -0.88 -1.93
CA ARG A 416 -30.00 0.55 -2.23
C ARG A 416 -30.28 0.80 -3.71
N PRO A 417 -30.86 1.94 -4.09
CA PRO A 417 -31.16 2.24 -5.49
C PRO A 417 -29.93 2.07 -6.39
N THR A 418 -30.04 1.19 -7.38
CA THR A 418 -28.93 0.83 -8.25
C THR A 418 -29.33 0.91 -9.72
N THR A 419 -28.53 1.61 -10.51
CA THR A 419 -28.71 1.73 -11.96
C THR A 419 -27.54 1.08 -12.69
N LEU A 420 -27.86 0.19 -13.61
CA LEU A 420 -26.92 -0.53 -14.47
C LEU A 420 -27.18 -0.14 -15.93
N SER A 421 -26.16 0.31 -16.65
CA SER A 421 -26.27 0.62 -18.09
C SER A 421 -25.20 -0.12 -18.88
N SER A 422 -25.61 -0.91 -19.88
CA SER A 422 -24.70 -1.70 -20.72
C SER A 422 -23.75 -2.62 -19.91
N VAL A 423 -24.27 -3.21 -18.83
CA VAL A 423 -23.50 -4.09 -17.93
C VAL A 423 -23.62 -5.55 -18.37
N ALA A 424 -22.51 -6.28 -18.36
CA ALA A 424 -22.49 -7.72 -18.60
C ALA A 424 -22.24 -8.49 -17.30
N LEU A 425 -23.14 -9.41 -16.95
CA LEU A 425 -23.01 -10.33 -15.81
C LEU A 425 -22.92 -11.76 -16.35
N THR A 426 -21.72 -12.33 -16.34
CA THR A 426 -21.45 -13.64 -16.97
C THR A 426 -20.89 -14.65 -15.98
N LYS A 427 -21.46 -15.85 -15.92
CA LYS A 427 -20.91 -16.98 -15.13
C LYS A 427 -20.75 -16.71 -13.63
N ASN A 428 -21.55 -15.81 -13.06
CA ASN A 428 -21.51 -15.56 -11.62
C ASN A 428 -22.35 -16.60 -10.86
N LYS A 429 -21.95 -16.91 -9.62
CA LYS A 429 -22.50 -18.01 -8.83
C LYS A 429 -22.92 -17.56 -7.43
N ALA A 430 -24.19 -17.71 -7.09
CA ALA A 430 -24.69 -17.64 -5.73
C ALA A 430 -24.99 -19.06 -5.21
N SER A 431 -24.66 -19.36 -3.95
CA SER A 431 -25.10 -20.63 -3.34
C SER A 431 -26.57 -20.57 -2.87
N SER A 432 -27.08 -19.37 -2.56
CA SER A 432 -28.50 -19.11 -2.32
C SER A 432 -29.09 -18.33 -3.50
N ASP A 433 -29.13 -17.00 -3.47
CA ASP A 433 -30.03 -16.26 -4.37
C ASP A 433 -29.28 -15.18 -5.14
N GLY A 434 -29.76 -14.87 -6.35
CA GLY A 434 -29.21 -13.78 -7.16
C GLY A 434 -27.86 -14.16 -7.76
N GLY A 435 -27.82 -15.11 -8.70
CA GLY A 435 -26.55 -15.63 -9.24
C GLY A 435 -25.71 -14.52 -9.88
N GLY A 436 -26.35 -13.63 -10.65
CA GLY A 436 -25.78 -12.34 -11.02
C GLY A 436 -26.00 -11.29 -9.93
N ILE A 437 -27.26 -10.96 -9.66
CA ILE A 437 -27.63 -9.82 -8.79
C ILE A 437 -28.63 -10.26 -7.72
N TYR A 438 -28.38 -9.88 -6.47
CA TYR A 438 -29.38 -9.85 -5.41
C TYR A 438 -29.70 -8.39 -5.06
N SER A 439 -30.96 -8.00 -5.15
CA SER A 439 -31.41 -6.63 -4.85
C SER A 439 -32.58 -6.59 -3.87
N LYS A 440 -32.44 -5.77 -2.82
CA LYS A 440 -33.52 -5.44 -1.87
C LYS A 440 -34.16 -4.07 -2.14
N SER A 441 -33.78 -3.39 -3.22
CA SER A 441 -34.22 -2.03 -3.53
C SER A 441 -34.52 -1.87 -5.02
N THR A 442 -34.82 -0.64 -5.45
CA THR A 442 -35.06 -0.35 -6.87
C THR A 442 -33.82 -0.67 -7.70
N LEU A 443 -33.97 -1.59 -8.64
CA LEU A 443 -32.94 -1.96 -9.61
C LEU A 443 -33.40 -1.56 -11.00
N ASN A 444 -32.66 -0.65 -11.64
CA ASN A 444 -32.86 -0.27 -13.03
C ASN A 444 -31.72 -0.83 -13.87
N MET A 445 -32.01 -1.56 -14.94
CA MET A 445 -31.00 -2.02 -15.89
C MET A 445 -31.42 -1.71 -17.32
N THR A 446 -30.54 -1.05 -18.07
CA THR A 446 -30.74 -0.73 -19.49
C THR A 446 -29.58 -1.24 -20.33
N GLY A 447 -29.84 -2.03 -21.36
CA GLY A 447 -28.78 -2.62 -22.18
C GLY A 447 -27.96 -3.69 -21.45
N GLY A 448 -27.01 -4.29 -22.16
CA GLY A 448 -26.09 -5.28 -21.60
C GLY A 448 -26.65 -6.71 -21.58
N SER A 449 -26.06 -7.58 -20.75
CA SER A 449 -26.44 -8.99 -20.74
C SER A 449 -26.27 -9.68 -19.38
N ILE A 450 -27.11 -10.68 -19.13
CA ILE A 450 -27.05 -11.56 -17.95
C ILE A 450 -27.02 -13.00 -18.46
N LYS A 451 -25.83 -13.61 -18.42
CA LYS A 451 -25.56 -14.88 -19.09
C LYS A 451 -24.92 -15.91 -18.18
N SER A 452 -25.40 -17.15 -18.24
CA SER A 452 -24.74 -18.31 -17.59
C SER A 452 -24.55 -18.18 -16.08
N ASN A 453 -25.35 -17.37 -15.40
CA ASN A 453 -25.28 -17.23 -13.94
C ASN A 453 -26.04 -18.36 -13.24
N ILE A 454 -25.62 -18.71 -12.03
CA ILE A 454 -26.13 -19.88 -11.29
C ILE A 454 -26.54 -19.48 -9.88
N ALA A 455 -27.72 -19.90 -9.43
CA ALA A 455 -28.20 -19.75 -8.04
C ALA A 455 -29.25 -20.80 -7.67
N THR A 456 -29.66 -20.86 -6.40
CA THR A 456 -30.87 -21.58 -5.96
C THR A 456 -32.13 -20.85 -6.42
N TYR A 457 -32.19 -19.52 -6.28
CA TYR A 457 -33.29 -18.68 -6.78
C TYR A 457 -32.75 -17.42 -7.49
N GLY A 458 -33.41 -16.99 -8.57
CA GLY A 458 -33.00 -15.79 -9.33
C GLY A 458 -31.59 -15.94 -9.87
N SER A 459 -31.36 -16.93 -10.73
CA SER A 459 -30.04 -17.26 -11.28
C SER A 459 -29.39 -16.07 -11.98
N GLY A 460 -30.17 -15.28 -12.72
CA GLY A 460 -29.75 -13.96 -13.21
C GLY A 460 -29.91 -12.87 -12.14
N ILE A 461 -31.17 -12.59 -11.77
CA ILE A 461 -31.54 -11.54 -10.80
C ILE A 461 -32.53 -12.12 -9.79
N PHE A 462 -32.28 -11.86 -8.52
CA PHE A 462 -33.25 -11.97 -7.44
C PHE A 462 -33.55 -10.57 -6.89
N ASN A 463 -34.77 -10.08 -7.07
CA ASN A 463 -35.16 -8.73 -6.64
C ASN A 463 -36.43 -8.75 -5.77
N THR A 464 -36.38 -8.10 -4.61
CA THR A 464 -37.53 -8.06 -3.68
C THR A 464 -38.28 -6.73 -3.66
N ALA A 465 -37.94 -5.80 -4.58
CA ALA A 465 -38.53 -4.47 -4.67
C ALA A 465 -38.90 -4.15 -6.13
N THR A 466 -38.72 -2.90 -6.58
CA THR A 466 -39.00 -2.50 -7.96
C THR A 466 -37.87 -2.95 -8.89
N LEU A 467 -38.22 -3.66 -9.97
CA LEU A 467 -37.29 -4.03 -11.02
C LEU A 467 -37.71 -3.37 -12.34
N ARG A 468 -36.79 -2.67 -13.00
CA ARG A 468 -37.00 -2.09 -14.34
C ARG A 468 -35.91 -2.56 -15.28
N LEU A 469 -36.31 -3.25 -16.35
CA LEU A 469 -35.39 -3.76 -17.38
C LEU A 469 -35.77 -3.19 -18.73
N SER A 470 -34.77 -2.76 -19.50
CA SER A 470 -34.94 -2.30 -20.88
C SER A 470 -33.78 -2.78 -21.73
N LYS A 471 -34.04 -3.44 -22.86
CA LYS A 471 -33.02 -3.91 -23.82
C LYS A 471 -31.92 -4.80 -23.20
N VAL A 472 -32.25 -5.62 -22.20
CA VAL A 472 -31.30 -6.52 -21.53
C VAL A 472 -31.37 -7.91 -22.15
N SER A 473 -30.23 -8.46 -22.59
CA SER A 473 -30.14 -9.84 -23.09
C SER A 473 -30.00 -10.85 -21.95
N LEU A 474 -30.89 -11.85 -21.88
CA LEU A 474 -30.85 -12.94 -20.90
C LEU A 474 -30.54 -14.25 -21.63
N ALA A 475 -29.55 -15.02 -21.17
CA ALA A 475 -29.28 -16.34 -21.76
C ALA A 475 -28.68 -17.34 -20.77
N SER A 476 -29.16 -18.58 -20.81
CA SER A 476 -28.54 -19.74 -20.15
C SER A 476 -28.28 -19.56 -18.64
N ASN A 477 -29.07 -18.75 -17.92
CA ASN A 477 -28.96 -18.68 -16.46
C ASN A 477 -29.69 -19.89 -15.86
N VAL A 478 -29.04 -20.58 -14.93
CA VAL A 478 -29.51 -21.88 -14.42
C VAL A 478 -29.77 -21.81 -12.94
N ALA A 479 -31.00 -22.12 -12.55
CA ALA A 479 -31.31 -22.32 -11.14
C ALA A 479 -31.06 -23.78 -10.72
N LYS A 480 -30.63 -24.00 -9.48
CA LYS A 480 -30.43 -25.35 -8.93
C LYS A 480 -31.75 -26.12 -9.02
N LEU A 481 -31.73 -27.26 -9.72
CA LEU A 481 -32.86 -28.19 -9.76
C LEU A 481 -33.04 -28.79 -8.36
N ILE A 482 -34.19 -28.49 -7.73
CA ILE A 482 -34.49 -28.93 -6.36
C ILE A 482 -35.57 -30.03 -6.35
N GLY A 483 -36.24 -30.27 -7.47
CA GLY A 483 -37.17 -31.38 -7.66
C GLY A 483 -37.85 -31.39 -9.03
N VAL A 484 -38.42 -32.54 -9.39
CA VAL A 484 -39.29 -32.72 -10.57
C VAL A 484 -40.66 -33.10 -10.04
N GLY A 485 -41.68 -32.33 -10.42
CA GLY A 485 -43.08 -32.64 -10.14
C GLY A 485 -43.63 -33.54 -11.24
N LEU A 486 -44.37 -34.57 -10.84
CA LEU A 486 -45.09 -35.47 -11.72
C LEU A 486 -46.58 -35.33 -11.42
N SER A 487 -47.40 -35.10 -12.44
CA SER A 487 -48.86 -35.25 -12.32
C SER A 487 -49.35 -36.29 -13.32
N THR A 488 -50.07 -37.28 -12.82
CA THR A 488 -50.78 -38.30 -13.61
C THR A 488 -52.29 -38.21 -13.34
N PRO A 489 -53.15 -38.65 -14.27
CA PRO A 489 -54.58 -38.83 -14.00
C PRO A 489 -54.80 -39.90 -12.91
N ALA A 490 -55.87 -39.78 -12.13
CA ALA A 490 -56.21 -40.73 -11.06
C ALA A 490 -56.59 -42.13 -11.57
N SER A 491 -57.03 -42.24 -12.82
CA SER A 491 -57.26 -43.49 -13.55
C SER A 491 -57.19 -43.23 -15.06
N VAL A 492 -56.85 -44.25 -15.85
CA VAL A 492 -56.89 -44.21 -17.32
C VAL A 492 -57.64 -45.44 -17.81
N GLY A 493 -58.70 -45.23 -18.59
CA GLY A 493 -59.47 -46.33 -19.20
C GLY A 493 -58.64 -47.07 -20.26
N GLN A 494 -58.90 -48.36 -20.43
CA GLN A 494 -58.27 -49.20 -21.45
C GLN A 494 -58.41 -48.57 -22.85
N GLY A 495 -57.30 -48.48 -23.59
CA GLY A 495 -57.24 -47.85 -24.92
C GLY A 495 -57.19 -46.30 -24.92
N LYS A 496 -57.05 -45.63 -23.76
CA LYS A 496 -56.90 -44.16 -23.67
C LYS A 496 -55.44 -43.76 -23.38
N LYS A 497 -55.04 -42.55 -23.81
CA LYS A 497 -53.68 -42.02 -23.63
C LYS A 497 -53.42 -41.61 -22.17
N LEU A 498 -52.38 -42.18 -21.55
CA LEU A 498 -51.82 -41.69 -20.29
C LEU A 498 -50.93 -40.46 -20.58
N THR A 499 -51.27 -39.33 -19.99
CA THR A 499 -50.45 -38.10 -20.08
C THR A 499 -49.78 -37.85 -18.74
N ILE A 500 -48.45 -37.98 -18.69
CA ILE A 500 -47.64 -37.61 -17.52
C ILE A 500 -47.12 -36.20 -17.76
N LYS A 501 -47.56 -35.24 -16.94
CA LYS A 501 -46.99 -33.89 -16.98
C LYS A 501 -45.80 -33.86 -16.02
N THR A 502 -44.64 -33.51 -16.55
CA THR A 502 -43.46 -33.23 -15.74
C THR A 502 -43.28 -31.72 -15.65
N TYR A 503 -43.00 -31.21 -14.45
CA TYR A 503 -42.70 -29.79 -14.26
C TYR A 503 -41.49 -29.62 -13.35
N VAL A 504 -40.60 -28.71 -13.72
CA VAL A 504 -39.44 -28.34 -12.90
C VAL A 504 -39.95 -27.55 -11.70
N LEU A 505 -39.72 -28.06 -10.48
CA LEU A 505 -40.31 -27.49 -9.27
C LEU A 505 -39.61 -26.19 -8.81
N LYS A 506 -38.40 -25.87 -9.30
CA LYS A 506 -37.72 -24.60 -8.99
C LYS A 506 -36.84 -24.04 -10.11
N GLY A 507 -37.04 -22.74 -10.35
CA GLY A 507 -36.06 -21.78 -10.85
C GLY A 507 -36.00 -21.55 -12.36
N ASP A 508 -35.29 -20.49 -12.77
CA ASP A 508 -35.34 -19.79 -14.08
C ASP A 508 -34.91 -20.60 -15.33
N ASN A 509 -35.14 -21.92 -15.36
CA ASN A 509 -34.80 -22.82 -16.46
C ASN A 509 -35.70 -22.61 -17.70
N ILE A 510 -36.18 -21.39 -17.87
CA ILE A 510 -37.05 -20.95 -18.94
C ILE A 510 -36.43 -19.68 -19.49
N GLU A 511 -36.32 -19.62 -20.81
CA GLU A 511 -36.00 -18.41 -21.52
C GLU A 511 -36.79 -17.23 -20.92
N ASN A 512 -36.09 -16.23 -20.35
CA ASN A 512 -36.65 -15.01 -19.72
C ASN A 512 -37.19 -15.09 -18.27
N SER A 513 -36.89 -16.12 -17.47
CA SER A 513 -37.36 -16.11 -16.07
C SER A 513 -36.50 -15.24 -15.15
N ILE A 514 -37.13 -14.23 -14.56
CA ILE A 514 -36.57 -13.36 -13.52
C ILE A 514 -37.52 -13.44 -12.34
N TYR A 515 -36.97 -13.68 -11.15
CA TYR A 515 -37.77 -13.74 -9.93
C TYR A 515 -37.90 -12.35 -9.29
N SER A 516 -39.12 -11.79 -9.34
CA SER A 516 -39.50 -10.59 -8.60
C SER A 516 -40.70 -10.90 -7.71
N LYS A 517 -40.63 -10.52 -6.42
CA LYS A 517 -41.71 -10.78 -5.44
C LYS A 517 -43.00 -9.98 -5.72
N THR A 518 -42.93 -8.95 -6.57
CA THR A 518 -44.04 -7.99 -6.78
C THR A 518 -44.45 -7.79 -8.24
N ASN A 519 -43.83 -8.47 -9.23
CA ASN A 519 -44.30 -8.43 -10.61
C ASN A 519 -43.78 -9.61 -11.45
N THR A 520 -44.74 -10.37 -11.97
CA THR A 520 -44.73 -11.30 -13.12
C THR A 520 -43.71 -12.44 -13.13
N ILE A 521 -44.22 -13.66 -12.96
CA ILE A 521 -43.61 -14.92 -13.41
C ILE A 521 -43.65 -14.94 -14.94
N VAL A 522 -42.49 -15.07 -15.59
CA VAL A 522 -42.41 -15.34 -17.03
C VAL A 522 -42.53 -16.85 -17.25
N LYS A 523 -43.67 -17.23 -17.84
CA LYS A 523 -44.08 -18.47 -18.54
C LYS A 523 -43.41 -19.77 -18.09
N GLN A 524 -44.18 -20.72 -17.55
CA GLN A 524 -43.73 -22.09 -17.22
C GLN A 524 -43.60 -22.96 -18.49
N ILE A 525 -42.46 -23.62 -18.74
CA ILE A 525 -42.36 -24.67 -19.77
C ILE A 525 -42.90 -25.96 -19.15
N LEU A 526 -44.01 -26.44 -19.70
CA LEU A 526 -44.57 -27.75 -19.40
C LEU A 526 -43.88 -28.76 -20.32
N TYR A 527 -43.08 -29.68 -19.78
CA TYR A 527 -42.61 -30.83 -20.56
C TYR A 527 -43.67 -31.92 -20.48
N VAL A 528 -44.41 -32.12 -21.57
CA VAL A 528 -45.43 -33.18 -21.69
C VAL A 528 -44.77 -34.41 -22.27
N LEU A 529 -44.67 -35.48 -21.48
CA LEU A 529 -44.26 -36.80 -21.97
C LEU A 529 -45.54 -37.60 -22.24
N THR A 530 -45.79 -37.95 -23.50
CA THR A 530 -46.92 -38.81 -23.88
C THR A 530 -46.40 -40.22 -24.14
N ILE A 531 -46.85 -41.18 -23.33
CA ILE A 531 -46.55 -42.60 -23.51
C ILE A 531 -47.86 -43.29 -23.89
N ASN A 532 -47.87 -44.00 -25.01
CA ASN A 532 -49.00 -44.85 -25.38
C ASN A 532 -48.92 -46.11 -24.51
N TYR A 533 -49.91 -46.29 -23.64
CA TYR A 533 -50.04 -47.50 -22.83
C TYR A 533 -50.72 -48.57 -23.71
N PRO A 534 -50.10 -49.74 -23.96
CA PRO A 534 -50.72 -50.80 -24.75
C PRO A 534 -51.98 -51.36 -24.07
#